data_AF-A0A962QP73-F1
#
_entry.id   AF-A0A962QP73-F1
#
_cell.length_a   1.000
_cell.length_b   1.000
_cell.length_c   1.000
_cell.angle_alpha   90.00
_cell.angle_beta   90.00
_cell.angle_gamma   90.00
#
_symmetry.space_group_name_H-M   'P 1'
#
loop_
_entity.id
_entity.type
_entity.pdbx_description
1 polymer ?
#
loop_
_entity_poly.entity_id
_entity_poly.type
_entity_poly.pdbx_seq_one_letter_code
_entity_poly.pdbx_strand_id
1 'polypeptide(L)'
;MSDRENRPSGSSEEGAAAPASNLGMAGNMAKFFIKSPLSPLLYLAMLMLGILGLLITPRQEDPQISVPMIDLIVQYPGAEPEQVASLAVQPLERIMYEIEGVDHVYSASQRGMGIVTIQFDVGEEMENSLVKVNDKLESNMDRIPSGVKPPLVKAKGIDDVPVVTLTLWSEHDYNGDGVPDVDDSQLRRLAQSVLQHIKEIPDTGDSFVVGGRAEQVTVEVYPERLAGYGLSLGQVAQAITASNVETQMGGVESGGSHMMVVSGAFLESVEDINRLQVGSHNGVPVYVHDVADVRQGPEDASQTVAYYTGAASEDPDRAVSVPAVTIAVAKKKGTNGVDVADAIIDRVENLRGRLIPNDVNISITRNYGQTAEQKVNDLIFKLFIATMFVFVLVWIAFRALKPAFVVLFVVPVVLLFTILCALLLDFTIDRVSLFALIFSIGILVDDAIVVVENIYRRWLEEGETNLETAVDAVREVGNPT
;
A
#
# COMPACT_ATOMS: atom_id res chain seq x y z
N MET A 1 113.55 -4.69 4.08
CA MET A 1 113.14 -5.41 2.86
C MET A 1 111.63 -5.54 2.99
N SER A 2 110.86 -4.51 2.60
CA SER A 2 110.36 -4.28 1.22
C SER A 2 109.47 -5.46 0.80
N ASP A 3 108.17 -5.31 0.57
CA ASP A 3 107.59 -4.33 -0.34
C ASP A 3 106.19 -3.80 0.07
N ARG A 4 105.94 -2.58 -0.41
CA ARG A 4 104.66 -1.84 -0.42
C ARG A 4 103.91 -2.14 -1.73
N GLU A 5 102.68 -1.60 -1.79
CA GLU A 5 101.78 -1.41 -2.96
C GLU A 5 100.83 -2.57 -3.30
N ASN A 6 99.55 -2.37 -3.64
CA ASN A 6 98.70 -1.18 -3.74
C ASN A 6 97.23 -1.65 -3.64
N ARG A 7 96.32 -0.77 -3.18
CA ARG A 7 94.86 -0.99 -3.21
C ARG A 7 94.33 -0.99 -4.65
N PRO A 8 93.09 -1.46 -4.85
CA PRO A 8 92.11 -0.50 -5.34
C PRO A 8 90.90 -0.36 -4.42
N SER A 9 90.41 0.87 -4.41
CA SER A 9 89.28 1.44 -3.70
C SER A 9 87.94 1.13 -4.38
N GLY A 10 86.91 0.96 -3.56
CA GLY A 10 85.59 1.52 -3.83
C GLY A 10 84.55 0.56 -4.41
N SER A 11 83.64 0.11 -3.55
CA SER A 11 82.21 0.39 -3.71
C SER A 11 81.51 0.07 -2.40
N SER A 12 80.97 1.12 -1.79
CA SER A 12 80.03 1.14 -0.69
C SER A 12 78.93 0.09 -0.85
N GLU A 13 78.74 -0.74 0.19
CA GLU A 13 77.56 -1.57 0.38
C GLU A 13 76.34 -0.64 0.48
N GLU A 14 75.60 -0.51 -0.63
CA GLU A 14 74.23 -0.01 -0.63
C GLU A 14 73.35 -1.01 0.12
N GLY A 15 72.57 -0.46 1.05
CA GLY A 15 71.64 -1.20 1.90
C GLY A 15 70.74 -2.12 1.07
N ALA A 16 70.71 -3.39 1.49
CA ALA A 16 69.85 -4.41 0.94
C ALA A 16 68.38 -3.96 0.96
N ALA A 17 67.85 -3.62 -0.20
CA ALA A 17 66.42 -3.50 -0.42
C ALA A 17 65.78 -4.88 -0.17
N ALA A 18 64.85 -4.93 0.79
CA ALA A 18 64.05 -6.12 1.06
C ALA A 18 63.29 -6.55 -0.22
N PRO A 19 63.12 -7.86 -0.46
CA PRO A 19 62.58 -8.36 -1.71
C PRO A 19 61.13 -7.89 -1.90
N ALA A 20 60.78 -7.45 -3.11
CA ALA A 20 59.45 -7.06 -3.53
C ALA A 20 58.46 -8.21 -3.26
N SER A 21 57.80 -8.14 -2.11
CA SER A 21 56.83 -9.13 -1.70
C SER A 21 55.59 -9.00 -2.59
N ASN A 22 55.07 -10.12 -3.09
CA ASN A 22 53.92 -10.13 -3.99
C ASN A 22 52.74 -9.43 -3.29
N LEU A 23 52.30 -8.29 -3.82
CA LEU A 23 51.34 -7.38 -3.18
C LEU A 23 49.91 -7.95 -3.13
N GLY A 24 49.66 -9.12 -3.74
CA GLY A 24 48.33 -9.73 -3.78
C GLY A 24 47.30 -8.85 -4.51
N MET A 25 46.03 -9.26 -4.53
CA MET A 25 44.97 -8.46 -5.16
C MET A 25 44.68 -7.17 -4.39
N ALA A 26 44.56 -7.26 -3.06
CA ALA A 26 44.27 -6.13 -2.17
C ALA A 26 45.37 -5.05 -2.20
N GLY A 27 46.65 -5.42 -2.09
CA GLY A 27 47.75 -4.45 -2.14
C GLY A 27 47.92 -3.82 -3.52
N ASN A 28 47.67 -4.56 -4.61
CA ASN A 28 47.68 -3.99 -5.96
C ASN A 28 46.54 -2.98 -6.16
N MET A 29 45.35 -3.27 -5.64
CA MET A 29 44.19 -2.38 -5.70
C MET A 29 44.43 -1.11 -4.85
N ALA A 30 44.96 -1.26 -3.64
CA ALA A 30 45.35 -0.13 -2.79
C ALA A 30 46.40 0.76 -3.47
N LYS A 31 47.46 0.17 -4.04
CA LYS A 31 48.51 0.89 -4.78
C LYS A 31 47.94 1.71 -5.94
N PHE A 32 46.94 1.18 -6.63
CA PHE A 32 46.25 1.88 -7.72
C PHE A 32 45.40 3.04 -7.19
N PHE A 33 44.50 2.80 -6.24
CA PHE A 33 43.56 3.82 -5.76
C PHE A 33 44.20 4.90 -4.88
N ILE A 34 45.26 4.60 -4.12
CA ILE A 34 45.90 5.58 -3.22
C ILE A 34 46.45 6.81 -3.97
N LYS A 35 46.96 6.63 -5.20
CA LYS A 35 47.48 7.74 -6.02
C LYS A 35 46.51 8.19 -7.13
N SER A 36 45.38 7.51 -7.27
CA SER A 36 44.46 7.78 -8.36
C SER A 36 43.53 8.96 -8.02
N PRO A 37 43.37 9.93 -8.94
CA PRO A 37 42.35 10.97 -8.79
C PRO A 37 40.93 10.39 -8.89
N LEU A 38 40.78 9.10 -9.24
CA LEU A 38 39.51 8.41 -9.29
C LEU A 38 38.92 8.14 -7.90
N SER A 39 39.72 8.04 -6.83
CA SER A 39 39.21 7.67 -5.50
C SER A 39 38.26 8.71 -4.90
N PRO A 40 38.62 10.03 -4.89
CA PRO A 40 37.68 11.06 -4.44
C PRO A 40 36.47 11.20 -5.36
N LEU A 41 36.65 10.98 -6.67
CA LEU A 41 35.56 11.04 -7.66
C LEU A 41 34.56 9.89 -7.44
N LEU A 42 35.06 8.68 -7.21
CA LEU A 42 34.25 7.48 -6.95
C LEU A 42 33.52 7.61 -5.62
N TYR A 43 34.19 8.10 -4.57
CA TYR A 43 33.53 8.44 -3.31
C TYR A 43 32.36 9.42 -3.52
N LEU A 44 32.59 10.51 -4.24
CA LEU A 44 31.55 11.52 -4.48
C LEU A 44 30.43 10.99 -5.38
N ALA A 45 30.75 10.15 -6.36
CA ALA A 45 29.78 9.47 -7.20
C ALA A 45 28.91 8.50 -6.41
N MET A 46 29.50 7.66 -5.56
CA MET A 46 28.75 6.73 -4.69
C MET A 46 27.88 7.48 -3.68
N LEU A 47 28.38 8.57 -3.10
CA LEU A 47 27.59 9.43 -2.22
C LEU A 47 26.39 10.03 -2.94
N MET A 48 26.60 10.63 -4.12
CA MET A 48 25.53 11.24 -4.92
C MET A 48 24.50 10.21 -5.37
N LEU A 49 24.94 9.05 -5.88
CA LEU A 49 24.06 7.97 -6.28
C LEU A 49 23.29 7.39 -5.09
N GLY A 50 23.93 7.26 -3.93
CA GLY A 50 23.27 6.81 -2.71
C GLY A 50 22.23 7.80 -2.18
N ILE A 51 22.52 9.11 -2.21
CA ILE A 51 21.53 10.16 -1.89
C ILE A 51 20.35 10.08 -2.86
N LEU A 52 20.63 9.91 -4.16
CA LEU A 52 19.58 9.74 -5.16
C LEU A 52 18.72 8.50 -4.88
N GLY A 53 19.37 7.37 -4.52
CA GLY A 53 18.69 6.16 -4.07
C GLY A 53 17.76 6.44 -2.90
N LEU A 54 18.24 7.10 -1.84
CA LEU A 54 17.44 7.46 -0.66
C LEU A 54 16.23 8.35 -0.99
N LEU A 55 16.37 9.26 -1.96
CA LEU A 55 15.28 10.16 -2.38
C LEU A 55 14.23 9.46 -3.24
N ILE A 56 14.63 8.52 -4.10
CA ILE A 56 13.74 7.86 -5.06
C ILE A 56 13.11 6.59 -4.49
N THR A 57 13.78 5.90 -3.57
CA THR A 57 13.29 4.60 -3.09
C THR A 57 11.96 4.75 -2.36
N PRO A 58 10.91 4.02 -2.79
CA PRO A 58 9.60 4.09 -2.14
C PRO A 58 9.69 3.70 -0.66
N ARG A 59 8.97 4.46 0.17
CA ARG A 59 8.92 4.25 1.62
C ARG A 59 7.62 3.56 1.98
N GLN A 60 7.71 2.55 2.83
CA GLN A 60 6.57 1.75 3.24
C GLN A 60 6.64 1.41 4.72
N GLU A 61 5.47 1.27 5.34
CA GLU A 61 5.38 0.87 6.74
C GLU A 61 5.57 -0.65 6.90
N ASP A 62 5.01 -1.44 6.00
CA ASP A 62 5.03 -2.91 6.00
C ASP A 62 5.94 -3.43 4.88
N PRO A 63 6.59 -4.59 5.08
CA PRO A 63 7.38 -5.21 4.02
C PRO A 63 6.48 -5.66 2.87
N GLN A 64 6.99 -5.56 1.66
CA GLN A 64 6.34 -6.08 0.45
C GLN A 64 6.51 -7.61 0.40
N ILE A 65 5.61 -8.33 1.07
CA ILE A 65 5.50 -9.80 0.98
C ILE A 65 4.32 -10.16 0.08
N SER A 66 4.47 -11.15 -0.79
CA SER A 66 3.34 -11.67 -1.56
C SER A 66 2.60 -12.69 -0.70
N VAL A 67 1.39 -12.36 -0.27
CA VAL A 67 0.46 -13.30 0.38
C VAL A 67 -0.83 -13.28 -0.41
N PRO A 68 -0.95 -14.07 -1.49
CA PRO A 68 -2.13 -14.03 -2.33
C PRO A 68 -3.35 -14.57 -1.58
N MET A 69 -4.36 -13.72 -1.41
CA MET A 69 -5.67 -14.13 -0.92
C MET A 69 -6.72 -13.91 -2.01
N ILE A 70 -7.62 -14.87 -2.18
CA ILE A 70 -8.70 -14.79 -3.16
C ILE A 70 -10.01 -15.16 -2.48
N ASP A 71 -10.95 -14.23 -2.49
CA ASP A 71 -12.30 -14.42 -1.98
C ASP A 71 -13.22 -14.94 -3.09
N LEU A 72 -13.93 -16.03 -2.81
CA LEU A 72 -15.07 -16.51 -3.58
C LEU A 72 -16.35 -16.20 -2.83
N ILE A 73 -17.13 -15.26 -3.38
CA ILE A 73 -18.43 -14.89 -2.81
C ILE A 73 -19.50 -15.74 -3.47
N VAL A 74 -20.10 -16.63 -2.69
CA VAL A 74 -21.14 -17.57 -3.12
C VAL A 74 -22.50 -17.06 -2.66
N GLN A 75 -23.43 -16.87 -3.59
CA GLN A 75 -24.79 -16.47 -3.26
C GLN A 75 -25.73 -17.67 -3.37
N TYR A 76 -26.48 -17.95 -2.30
CA TYR A 76 -27.53 -18.97 -2.29
C TYR A 76 -28.83 -18.38 -1.71
N PRO A 77 -29.50 -17.47 -2.45
CA PRO A 77 -30.61 -16.68 -1.93
C PRO A 77 -31.72 -17.53 -1.31
N GLY A 78 -32.15 -17.17 -0.10
CA GLY A 78 -33.23 -17.86 0.62
C GLY A 78 -32.78 -19.08 1.45
N ALA A 79 -31.52 -19.51 1.35
CA ALA A 79 -31.00 -20.61 2.16
C ALA A 79 -30.61 -20.17 3.59
N GLU A 80 -30.83 -21.05 4.57
CA GLU A 80 -30.36 -20.88 5.95
C GLU A 80 -28.83 -21.00 6.04
N PRO A 81 -28.16 -20.36 7.01
CA PRO A 81 -26.70 -20.39 7.14
C PRO A 81 -26.11 -21.82 7.11
N GLU A 82 -26.75 -22.78 7.76
CA GLU A 82 -26.31 -24.19 7.80
C GLU A 82 -26.41 -24.86 6.43
N GLN A 83 -27.43 -24.50 5.64
CA GLN A 83 -27.59 -25.00 4.27
C GLN A 83 -26.56 -24.38 3.34
N VAL A 84 -26.29 -23.08 3.47
CA VAL A 84 -25.22 -22.39 2.73
C VAL A 84 -23.87 -23.06 3.02
N ALA A 85 -23.57 -23.29 4.31
CA ALA A 85 -22.34 -23.94 4.74
C ALA A 85 -22.19 -25.34 4.13
N SER A 86 -23.19 -26.20 4.33
CA SER A 86 -23.10 -27.62 3.95
C SER A 86 -23.23 -27.89 2.45
N LEU A 87 -24.11 -27.15 1.76
CA LEU A 87 -24.44 -27.41 0.35
C LEU A 87 -23.58 -26.61 -0.62
N ALA A 88 -23.21 -25.36 -0.30
CA ALA A 88 -22.51 -24.48 -1.22
C ALA A 88 -21.04 -24.27 -0.85
N VAL A 89 -20.77 -23.93 0.41
CA VAL A 89 -19.44 -23.50 0.87
C VAL A 89 -18.48 -24.67 1.09
N GLN A 90 -18.86 -25.70 1.85
CA GLN A 90 -17.99 -26.85 2.14
C GLN A 90 -17.56 -27.64 0.90
N PRO A 91 -18.41 -27.87 -0.13
CA PRO A 91 -17.96 -28.49 -1.37
C PRO A 91 -16.96 -27.61 -2.12
N LEU A 92 -17.19 -26.30 -2.17
CA LEU A 92 -16.28 -25.35 -2.81
C LEU A 92 -14.93 -25.30 -2.09
N GLU A 93 -14.93 -25.22 -0.77
CA GLU A 93 -13.73 -25.25 0.08
C GLU A 93 -12.86 -26.48 -0.22
N ARG A 94 -13.47 -27.68 -0.26
CA ARG A 94 -12.75 -28.92 -0.59
C ARG A 94 -12.10 -28.88 -1.97
N ILE A 95 -12.81 -28.35 -2.98
CA ILE A 95 -12.29 -28.24 -4.35
C ILE A 95 -11.14 -27.22 -4.40
N MET A 96 -11.26 -26.10 -3.68
CA MET A 96 -10.23 -25.06 -3.63
C MET A 96 -8.98 -25.51 -2.87
N TYR A 97 -9.12 -26.33 -1.83
CA TYR A 97 -7.99 -26.88 -1.07
C TYR A 97 -7.13 -27.85 -1.90
N GLU A 98 -7.66 -28.40 -3.00
CA GLU A 98 -6.87 -29.25 -3.92
C GLU A 98 -5.92 -28.46 -4.83
N ILE A 99 -5.96 -27.13 -4.82
CA ILE A 99 -5.09 -26.29 -5.65
C ILE A 99 -3.67 -26.30 -5.07
N GLU A 100 -2.67 -26.50 -5.92
CA GLU A 100 -1.26 -26.45 -5.53
C GLU A 100 -0.82 -25.04 -5.09
N GLY A 101 -0.15 -24.97 -3.95
CA GLY A 101 0.30 -23.73 -3.32
C GLY A 101 -0.74 -23.08 -2.41
N VAL A 102 -1.87 -23.74 -2.13
CA VAL A 102 -2.83 -23.30 -1.11
C VAL A 102 -2.35 -23.74 0.27
N ASP A 103 -2.19 -22.78 1.17
CA ASP A 103 -1.81 -23.01 2.56
C ASP A 103 -3.08 -23.21 3.42
N HIS A 104 -4.04 -22.27 3.33
CA HIS A 104 -5.28 -22.32 4.09
C HIS A 104 -6.49 -21.93 3.24
N VAL A 105 -7.64 -22.53 3.54
CA VAL A 105 -8.93 -22.08 3.05
C VAL A 105 -9.81 -21.77 4.24
N TYR A 106 -10.26 -20.52 4.34
CA TYR A 106 -11.20 -20.07 5.36
C TYR A 106 -12.58 -19.94 4.74
N SER A 107 -13.61 -20.14 5.55
CA SER A 107 -14.96 -19.93 5.08
C SER A 107 -15.86 -19.34 6.17
N ALA A 108 -16.79 -18.50 5.73
CA ALA A 108 -17.82 -17.91 6.57
C ALA A 108 -19.16 -17.99 5.84
N SER A 109 -20.20 -18.43 6.55
CA SER A 109 -21.54 -18.57 5.99
C SER A 109 -22.53 -17.73 6.78
N GLN A 110 -23.40 -17.04 6.06
CA GLN A 110 -24.52 -16.28 6.59
C GLN A 110 -25.78 -16.59 5.77
N ARG A 111 -26.92 -16.06 6.18
CA ARG A 111 -28.19 -16.29 5.47
C ARG A 111 -28.06 -15.82 4.03
N GLY A 112 -28.29 -16.74 3.09
CA GLY A 112 -28.27 -16.46 1.66
C GLY A 112 -26.90 -16.23 1.01
N MET A 113 -25.79 -16.24 1.77
CA MET A 113 -24.45 -15.91 1.25
C MET A 113 -23.34 -16.63 2.02
N GLY A 114 -22.31 -17.07 1.32
CA GLY A 114 -21.07 -17.57 1.90
C GLY A 114 -19.86 -16.89 1.25
N ILE A 115 -18.76 -16.82 2.00
CA ILE A 115 -17.46 -16.35 1.52
C ILE A 115 -16.45 -17.47 1.78
N VAL A 116 -15.68 -17.83 0.75
CA VAL A 116 -14.54 -18.76 0.85
C VAL A 116 -13.28 -17.98 0.50
N THR A 117 -12.37 -17.81 1.44
CA THR A 117 -11.10 -17.13 1.25
C THR A 117 -9.99 -18.17 1.08
N ILE A 118 -9.42 -18.25 -0.12
CA ILE A 118 -8.25 -19.07 -0.41
C ILE A 118 -6.99 -18.26 -0.12
N GLN A 119 -6.16 -18.75 0.80
CA GLN A 119 -4.85 -18.18 1.09
C GLN A 119 -3.76 -19.09 0.50
N PHE A 120 -2.92 -18.52 -0.35
CA PHE A 120 -1.76 -19.20 -0.93
C PHE A 120 -0.52 -19.07 -0.04
N ASP A 121 0.47 -19.94 -0.31
CA ASP A 121 1.79 -19.89 0.29
C ASP A 121 2.47 -18.53 0.07
N VAL A 122 3.25 -18.09 1.06
CA VAL A 122 3.99 -16.83 0.99
C VAL A 122 5.02 -16.90 -0.14
N GLY A 123 4.97 -15.92 -1.05
CA GLY A 123 5.85 -15.82 -2.20
C GLY A 123 5.24 -16.30 -3.51
N GLU A 124 4.06 -16.95 -3.51
CA GLU A 124 3.30 -17.20 -4.74
C GLU A 124 2.90 -15.88 -5.41
N GLU A 125 2.83 -15.87 -6.75
CA GLU A 125 2.39 -14.70 -7.53
C GLU A 125 0.87 -14.65 -7.59
N MET A 126 0.29 -13.49 -7.22
CA MET A 126 -1.17 -13.29 -7.19
C MET A 126 -1.85 -13.63 -8.52
N GLU A 127 -1.25 -13.21 -9.63
CA GLU A 127 -1.80 -13.42 -10.96
C GLU A 127 -1.91 -14.91 -11.29
N ASN A 128 -0.86 -15.69 -10.99
CA ASN A 128 -0.85 -17.14 -11.21
C ASN A 128 -1.84 -17.84 -10.27
N SER A 129 -1.88 -17.45 -9.00
CA SER A 129 -2.86 -17.95 -8.03
C SER A 129 -4.30 -17.68 -8.48
N LEU A 130 -4.56 -16.50 -9.04
CA LEU A 130 -5.88 -16.12 -9.54
C LEU A 130 -6.29 -16.96 -10.75
N VAL A 131 -5.37 -17.26 -11.67
CA VAL A 131 -5.62 -18.17 -12.77
C VAL A 131 -5.91 -19.58 -12.25
N LYS A 132 -5.10 -20.11 -11.32
CA LYS A 132 -5.33 -21.43 -10.69
C LYS A 132 -6.74 -21.53 -10.07
N VAL A 133 -7.18 -20.51 -9.34
CA VAL A 133 -8.53 -20.47 -8.73
C VAL A 133 -9.62 -20.42 -9.79
N ASN A 134 -9.50 -19.55 -10.79
CA ASN A 134 -10.50 -19.47 -11.87
C ASN A 134 -10.60 -20.78 -12.65
N ASP A 135 -9.47 -21.35 -13.07
CA ASP A 135 -9.44 -22.62 -13.82
C ASP A 135 -10.10 -23.75 -13.01
N LYS A 136 -9.80 -23.84 -11.71
CA LYS A 136 -10.38 -24.85 -10.82
C LYS A 136 -11.89 -24.62 -10.61
N LEU A 137 -12.31 -23.35 -10.47
CA LEU A 137 -13.71 -22.98 -10.32
C LEU A 137 -14.51 -23.29 -11.58
N GLU A 138 -14.03 -22.86 -12.74
CA GLU A 138 -14.68 -23.09 -14.05
C GLU A 138 -14.78 -24.60 -14.35
N SER A 139 -13.74 -25.36 -14.05
CA SER A 139 -13.72 -26.82 -14.26
C SER A 139 -14.67 -27.61 -13.36
N ASN A 140 -15.23 -26.97 -12.31
CA ASN A 140 -16.17 -27.60 -11.36
C ASN A 140 -17.53 -26.88 -11.33
N MET A 141 -17.80 -25.98 -12.29
CA MET A 141 -19.05 -25.21 -12.34
C MET A 141 -20.28 -26.11 -12.57
N ASP A 142 -20.08 -27.30 -13.14
CA ASP A 142 -21.09 -28.35 -13.34
C ASP A 142 -21.59 -28.98 -12.03
N ARG A 143 -20.81 -28.88 -10.95
CA ARG A 143 -21.10 -29.43 -9.62
C ARG A 143 -21.81 -28.44 -8.70
N ILE A 144 -22.11 -27.24 -9.18
CA ILE A 144 -22.80 -26.22 -8.39
C ILE A 144 -24.23 -26.68 -8.05
N PRO A 145 -24.64 -26.64 -6.76
CA PRO A 145 -25.99 -27.02 -6.38
C PRO A 145 -27.05 -26.12 -7.01
N SER A 146 -28.24 -26.68 -7.24
CA SER A 146 -29.37 -25.91 -7.75
C SER A 146 -29.75 -24.78 -6.80
N GLY A 147 -29.89 -23.57 -7.36
CA GLY A 147 -30.23 -22.35 -6.62
C GLY A 147 -29.02 -21.55 -6.12
N VAL A 148 -27.81 -22.10 -6.19
CA VAL A 148 -26.57 -21.36 -5.97
C VAL A 148 -26.22 -20.60 -7.26
N LYS A 149 -25.98 -19.29 -7.16
CA LYS A 149 -25.49 -18.48 -8.30
C LYS A 149 -23.99 -18.73 -8.51
N PRO A 150 -23.47 -18.54 -9.74
CA PRO A 150 -22.04 -18.60 -9.99
C PRO A 150 -21.25 -17.73 -8.99
N PRO A 151 -20.22 -18.27 -8.32
CA PRO A 151 -19.43 -17.50 -7.35
C PRO A 151 -18.73 -16.32 -8.00
N LEU A 152 -18.63 -15.21 -7.27
CA LEU A 152 -17.85 -14.04 -7.67
C LEU A 152 -16.44 -14.15 -7.10
N VAL A 153 -15.44 -14.16 -7.97
CA VAL A 153 -14.01 -14.18 -7.61
C VAL A 153 -13.51 -12.76 -7.37
N LYS A 154 -12.87 -12.52 -6.23
CA LYS A 154 -12.21 -11.25 -5.90
C LYS A 154 -10.81 -11.51 -5.35
N ALA A 155 -9.78 -11.02 -6.03
CA ALA A 155 -8.43 -11.00 -5.47
C ALA A 155 -8.34 -9.99 -4.32
N LYS A 156 -7.52 -10.33 -3.33
CA LYS A 156 -7.21 -9.51 -2.16
C LYS A 156 -5.71 -9.51 -1.91
N GLY A 157 -5.07 -8.38 -2.13
CA GLY A 157 -3.64 -8.17 -1.90
C GLY A 157 -3.35 -7.24 -0.72
N ILE A 158 -2.07 -7.18 -0.33
CA ILE A 158 -1.60 -6.21 0.68
C ILE A 158 -1.79 -4.77 0.18
N ASP A 159 -1.69 -4.54 -1.13
CA ASP A 159 -1.94 -3.22 -1.71
C ASP A 159 -3.43 -2.80 -1.71
N ASP A 160 -4.37 -3.71 -1.43
CA ASP A 160 -5.79 -3.35 -1.23
C ASP A 160 -6.06 -2.84 0.20
N VAL A 161 -5.08 -2.96 1.09
CA VAL A 161 -5.20 -2.47 2.46
C VAL A 161 -5.13 -0.94 2.44
N PRO A 162 -6.13 -0.23 3.00
CA PRO A 162 -6.14 1.23 3.01
C PRO A 162 -4.91 1.82 3.68
N VAL A 163 -4.23 2.76 3.01
CA VAL A 163 -3.10 3.53 3.55
C VAL A 163 -3.57 4.77 4.29
N VAL A 164 -4.67 5.37 3.84
CA VAL A 164 -5.31 6.53 4.48
C VAL A 164 -6.78 6.22 4.71
N THR A 165 -7.28 6.55 5.90
CA THR A 165 -8.71 6.57 6.18
C THR A 165 -9.15 7.94 6.68
N LEU A 166 -10.17 8.47 6.03
CA LEU A 166 -10.77 9.78 6.33
C LEU A 166 -12.17 9.52 6.86
N THR A 167 -12.41 9.85 8.12
CA THR A 167 -13.72 9.70 8.74
C THR A 167 -14.43 11.05 8.75
N LEU A 168 -15.51 11.14 7.98
CA LEU A 168 -16.44 12.25 7.96
C LEU A 168 -17.44 12.07 9.09
N TRP A 169 -17.69 13.12 9.86
CA TRP A 169 -18.65 13.11 10.95
C TRP A 169 -19.25 14.51 11.14
N SER A 170 -20.43 14.56 11.73
CA SER A 170 -21.10 15.82 12.09
C SER A 170 -21.52 15.78 13.55
N GLU A 171 -21.29 16.89 14.24
CA GLU A 171 -21.70 17.13 15.64
C GLU A 171 -22.82 18.17 15.75
N HIS A 172 -23.06 18.92 14.68
CA HIS A 172 -23.95 20.06 14.76
C HIS A 172 -25.39 19.61 14.75
N ASP A 173 -26.07 19.93 15.86
CA ASP A 173 -27.50 19.92 16.02
C ASP A 173 -27.95 21.38 16.23
N TYR A 174 -28.19 22.08 15.12
CA TYR A 174 -28.70 23.44 15.06
C TYR A 174 -30.11 23.56 15.63
N ASN A 175 -30.87 22.47 15.68
CA ASN A 175 -32.28 22.47 16.04
C ASN A 175 -32.53 22.09 17.52
N GLY A 176 -31.54 21.48 18.19
CA GLY A 176 -31.52 21.13 19.61
C GLY A 176 -32.33 19.88 19.97
N ASP A 177 -32.65 19.00 19.01
CA ASP A 177 -33.42 17.77 19.22
C ASP A 177 -32.58 16.56 19.64
N GLY A 178 -31.26 16.71 19.71
CA GLY A 178 -30.30 15.67 20.05
C GLY A 178 -29.86 14.81 18.87
N VAL A 179 -30.21 15.19 17.63
CA VAL A 179 -29.81 14.51 16.39
C VAL A 179 -29.00 15.50 15.53
N PRO A 180 -27.81 15.11 15.04
CA PRO A 180 -27.06 15.96 14.11
C PRO A 180 -27.87 16.24 12.85
N ASP A 181 -27.88 17.50 12.38
CA ASP A 181 -28.64 17.89 11.18
C ASP A 181 -28.13 17.22 9.91
N VAL A 182 -26.86 16.79 9.93
CA VAL A 182 -26.27 15.98 8.87
C VAL A 182 -26.34 14.52 9.27
N ASP A 183 -27.24 13.77 8.63
CA ASP A 183 -27.40 12.36 8.89
C ASP A 183 -26.31 11.50 8.18
N ASP A 184 -26.26 10.23 8.54
CA ASP A 184 -25.30 9.28 7.97
C ASP A 184 -25.48 9.05 6.45
N SER A 185 -26.69 9.27 5.92
CA SER A 185 -26.97 9.16 4.49
C SER A 185 -26.39 10.33 3.68
N GLN A 186 -26.51 11.54 4.21
CA GLN A 186 -25.93 12.76 3.67
C GLN A 186 -24.41 12.71 3.76
N LEU A 187 -23.87 12.27 4.90
CA LEU A 187 -22.44 12.02 5.06
C LEU A 187 -21.94 11.00 4.03
N ARG A 188 -22.70 9.94 3.74
CA ARG A 188 -22.32 8.95 2.72
C ARG A 188 -22.31 9.52 1.31
N ARG A 189 -23.32 10.31 0.93
CA ARG A 189 -23.33 10.99 -0.37
C ARG A 189 -22.16 11.95 -0.53
N LEU A 190 -21.87 12.72 0.52
CA LEU A 190 -20.71 13.61 0.55
C LEU A 190 -19.41 12.80 0.45
N ALA A 191 -19.28 11.70 1.19
CA ALA A 191 -18.13 10.81 1.16
C ALA A 191 -17.91 10.22 -0.25
N GLN A 192 -18.96 9.82 -0.95
CA GLN A 192 -18.88 9.34 -2.34
C GLN A 192 -18.38 10.43 -3.29
N SER A 193 -18.87 11.67 -3.11
CA SER A 193 -18.44 12.82 -3.91
C SER A 193 -16.98 13.18 -3.65
N VAL A 194 -16.55 13.19 -2.38
CA VAL A 194 -15.15 13.40 -1.99
C VAL A 194 -14.26 12.28 -2.53
N LEU A 195 -14.69 11.02 -2.41
CA LEU A 195 -13.99 9.86 -2.94
C LEU A 195 -13.75 9.98 -4.45
N GLN A 196 -14.72 10.49 -5.22
CA GLN A 196 -14.54 10.71 -6.67
C GLN A 196 -13.38 11.66 -6.97
N HIS A 197 -13.22 12.72 -6.17
CA HIS A 197 -12.12 13.68 -6.31
C HIS A 197 -10.77 13.12 -5.83
N ILE A 198 -10.80 12.18 -4.86
CA ILE A 198 -9.61 11.49 -4.38
C ILE A 198 -9.11 10.48 -5.43
N LYS A 199 -10.01 9.76 -6.11
CA LYS A 199 -9.66 8.80 -7.17
C LYS A 199 -8.98 9.43 -8.39
N GLU A 200 -9.04 10.75 -8.54
CA GLU A 200 -8.31 11.49 -9.58
C GLU A 200 -6.82 11.67 -9.26
N ILE A 201 -6.42 11.46 -8.01
CA ILE A 201 -5.02 11.60 -7.58
C ILE A 201 -4.24 10.42 -8.18
N PRO A 202 -3.06 10.67 -8.78
CA PRO A 202 -2.18 9.60 -9.24
C PRO A 202 -1.88 8.61 -8.11
N ASP A 203 -1.67 7.35 -8.47
CA ASP A 203 -1.20 6.33 -7.53
C ASP A 203 -2.14 5.94 -6.37
N THR A 204 -3.38 6.44 -6.35
CA THR A 204 -4.45 5.87 -5.52
C THR A 204 -4.94 4.53 -6.09
N GLY A 205 -5.10 3.55 -5.20
CA GLY A 205 -5.58 2.19 -5.50
C GLY A 205 -7.07 2.01 -5.18
N ASP A 206 -7.44 0.78 -4.79
CA ASP A 206 -8.82 0.49 -4.40
C ASP A 206 -9.26 1.43 -3.27
N SER A 207 -10.46 1.98 -3.43
CA SER A 207 -10.96 3.03 -2.55
C SER A 207 -12.47 2.95 -2.43
N PHE A 208 -12.96 2.91 -1.20
CA PHE A 208 -14.35 2.59 -0.88
C PHE A 208 -14.84 3.36 0.35
N VAL A 209 -16.17 3.45 0.48
CA VAL A 209 -16.86 4.14 1.58
C VAL A 209 -17.47 3.11 2.53
N VAL A 210 -17.13 3.19 3.81
CA VAL A 210 -17.62 2.33 4.89
C VAL A 210 -18.61 3.10 5.77
N GLY A 211 -19.76 2.50 6.03
CA GLY A 211 -20.82 3.09 6.84
C GLY A 211 -21.71 4.08 6.08
N GLY A 212 -22.72 4.55 6.80
CA GLY A 212 -23.81 5.37 6.28
C GLY A 212 -24.79 4.58 5.42
N ARG A 213 -26.07 4.93 5.51
CA ARG A 213 -27.13 4.36 4.68
C ARG A 213 -27.05 4.92 3.26
N ALA A 214 -27.07 4.05 2.24
CA ALA A 214 -27.22 4.50 0.86
C ALA A 214 -28.61 5.13 0.65
N GLU A 215 -28.71 6.08 -0.29
CA GLU A 215 -30.01 6.54 -0.76
C GLU A 215 -30.66 5.46 -1.63
N GLN A 216 -31.93 5.19 -1.37
CA GLN A 216 -32.74 4.28 -2.17
C GLN A 216 -34.14 4.84 -2.38
N VAL A 217 -34.78 4.40 -3.47
CA VAL A 217 -36.22 4.57 -3.64
C VAL A 217 -36.91 3.30 -3.18
N THR A 218 -37.71 3.42 -2.12
CA THR A 218 -38.45 2.31 -1.53
C THR A 218 -39.88 2.33 -2.05
N VAL A 219 -40.31 1.20 -2.63
CA VAL A 219 -41.71 0.99 -3.06
C VAL A 219 -42.39 0.05 -2.07
N GLU A 220 -43.15 0.64 -1.16
CA GLU A 220 -43.85 -0.07 -0.09
C GLU A 220 -45.27 -0.44 -0.54
N VAL A 221 -45.45 -1.70 -0.92
CA VAL A 221 -46.69 -2.17 -1.57
C VAL A 221 -47.73 -2.59 -0.54
N TYR A 222 -48.97 -2.13 -0.71
CA TYR A 222 -50.12 -2.48 0.13
C TYR A 222 -50.77 -3.80 -0.32
N PRO A 223 -50.61 -4.92 0.42
CA PRO A 223 -51.11 -6.23 -0.02
C PRO A 223 -52.63 -6.27 -0.20
N GLU A 224 -53.37 -5.55 0.64
CA GLU A 224 -54.83 -5.43 0.57
C GLU A 224 -55.31 -4.73 -0.70
N ARG A 225 -54.56 -3.70 -1.18
CA ARG A 225 -54.91 -3.01 -2.42
C ARG A 225 -54.61 -3.87 -3.64
N LEU A 226 -53.45 -4.53 -3.65
CA LEU A 226 -53.12 -5.51 -4.68
C LEU A 226 -54.21 -6.58 -4.82
N ALA A 227 -54.63 -7.17 -3.70
CA ALA A 227 -55.70 -8.17 -3.68
C ALA A 227 -57.02 -7.62 -4.22
N GLY A 228 -57.38 -6.38 -3.85
CA GLY A 228 -58.58 -5.68 -4.37
C GLY A 228 -58.56 -5.48 -5.88
N TYR A 229 -57.40 -5.20 -6.47
CA TYR A 229 -57.25 -5.05 -7.92
C TYR A 229 -56.95 -6.36 -8.66
N GLY A 230 -56.77 -7.49 -7.95
CA GLY A 230 -56.37 -8.76 -8.55
C GLY A 230 -54.95 -8.74 -9.11
N LEU A 231 -54.07 -7.90 -8.54
CA LEU A 231 -52.67 -7.75 -8.92
C LEU A 231 -51.76 -8.49 -7.94
N SER A 232 -50.56 -8.85 -8.40
CA SER A 232 -49.52 -9.51 -7.61
C SER A 232 -48.32 -8.59 -7.40
N LEU A 233 -47.55 -8.83 -6.35
CA LEU A 233 -46.30 -8.10 -6.09
C LEU A 233 -45.30 -8.27 -7.26
N GLY A 234 -45.26 -9.45 -7.87
CA GLY A 234 -44.42 -9.70 -9.05
C GLY A 234 -44.77 -8.82 -10.25
N GLN A 235 -46.05 -8.49 -10.45
CA GLN A 235 -46.46 -7.56 -11.52
C GLN A 235 -45.95 -6.14 -11.25
N VAL A 236 -45.97 -5.67 -10.00
CA VAL A 236 -45.39 -4.37 -9.63
C VAL A 236 -43.89 -4.36 -9.92
N ALA A 237 -43.16 -5.39 -9.46
CA ALA A 237 -41.72 -5.50 -9.68
C ALA A 237 -41.37 -5.56 -11.19
N GLN A 238 -42.14 -6.31 -11.98
CA GLN A 238 -41.94 -6.42 -13.42
C GLN A 238 -42.24 -5.10 -14.14
N ALA A 239 -43.28 -4.37 -13.73
CA ALA A 239 -43.62 -3.07 -14.31
C ALA A 239 -42.47 -2.06 -14.10
N ILE A 240 -41.95 -1.97 -12.87
CA ILE A 240 -40.82 -1.08 -12.56
C ILE A 240 -39.57 -1.49 -13.36
N THR A 241 -39.23 -2.78 -13.36
CA THR A 241 -38.01 -3.27 -14.04
C THR A 241 -38.09 -3.10 -15.56
N ALA A 242 -39.26 -3.30 -16.16
CA ALA A 242 -39.47 -3.16 -17.60
C ALA A 242 -39.51 -1.69 -18.06
N SER A 243 -39.89 -0.76 -17.17
CA SER A 243 -39.96 0.67 -17.48
C SER A 243 -38.67 1.43 -17.24
N ASN A 244 -37.72 0.89 -16.46
CA ASN A 244 -36.41 1.51 -16.21
C ASN A 244 -35.35 1.05 -17.22
N VAL A 245 -35.66 1.11 -18.51
CA VAL A 245 -34.78 0.65 -19.58
C VAL A 245 -34.83 1.62 -20.76
N GLU A 246 -33.65 1.96 -21.27
CA GLU A 246 -33.46 2.65 -22.54
C GLU A 246 -32.87 1.68 -23.57
N THR A 247 -33.44 1.63 -24.77
CA THR A 247 -32.98 0.75 -25.85
C THR A 247 -32.81 1.50 -27.16
N GLN A 248 -31.67 1.32 -27.81
CA GLN A 248 -31.40 1.87 -29.14
C GLN A 248 -32.13 1.03 -30.22
N MET A 249 -33.03 1.67 -30.95
CA MET A 249 -33.90 1.01 -31.94
C MET A 249 -33.31 0.98 -33.35
N GLY A 250 -32.23 1.72 -33.60
CA GLY A 250 -31.54 1.79 -34.89
C GLY A 250 -31.27 3.23 -35.32
N GLY A 251 -31.00 3.43 -36.60
CA GLY A 251 -30.75 4.74 -37.19
C GLY A 251 -31.68 5.02 -38.36
N VAL A 252 -32.07 6.27 -38.52
CA VAL A 252 -32.83 6.78 -39.67
C VAL A 252 -31.92 7.72 -40.44
N GLU A 253 -31.72 7.42 -41.73
CA GLU A 253 -31.03 8.31 -42.64
C GLU A 253 -32.04 9.16 -43.41
N SER A 254 -31.96 10.47 -43.26
CA SER A 254 -32.80 11.41 -43.98
C SER A 254 -32.07 12.73 -44.23
N GLY A 255 -32.13 13.23 -45.46
CA GLY A 255 -31.52 14.51 -45.83
C GLY A 255 -29.99 14.58 -45.70
N GLY A 256 -29.29 13.44 -45.80
CA GLY A 256 -27.83 13.36 -45.60
C GLY A 256 -27.40 13.35 -44.14
N SER A 257 -28.34 13.28 -43.20
CA SER A 257 -28.08 13.11 -41.77
C SER A 257 -28.51 11.71 -41.30
N HIS A 258 -27.71 11.12 -40.42
CA HIS A 258 -28.03 9.86 -39.73
C HIS A 258 -28.45 10.19 -38.30
N MET A 259 -29.70 9.88 -37.94
CA MET A 259 -30.25 10.10 -36.61
C MET A 259 -30.45 8.76 -35.90
N MET A 260 -29.85 8.61 -34.73
CA MET A 260 -30.08 7.45 -33.88
C MET A 260 -31.44 7.56 -33.20
N VAL A 261 -32.26 6.51 -33.30
CA VAL A 261 -33.57 6.42 -32.65
C VAL A 261 -33.41 5.59 -31.39
N VAL A 262 -33.81 6.17 -30.26
CA VAL A 262 -33.81 5.55 -28.94
C VAL A 262 -35.24 5.48 -28.43
N SER A 263 -35.58 4.39 -27.74
CA SER A 263 -36.89 4.16 -27.14
C SER A 263 -36.76 3.82 -25.65
N GLY A 264 -37.72 4.28 -24.86
CA GLY A 264 -37.68 4.17 -23.41
C GLY A 264 -36.89 5.32 -22.78
N ALA A 265 -36.82 5.31 -21.46
CA ALA A 265 -36.07 6.26 -20.65
C ALA A 265 -35.80 5.62 -19.29
N PHE A 266 -34.75 6.06 -18.59
CA PHE A 266 -34.57 5.70 -17.18
C PHE A 266 -35.53 6.48 -16.29
N LEU A 267 -35.88 5.91 -15.15
CA LEU A 267 -36.69 6.56 -14.12
C LEU A 267 -35.79 7.51 -13.33
N GLU A 268 -36.12 8.80 -13.31
CA GLU A 268 -35.29 9.83 -12.68
C GLU A 268 -35.86 10.29 -11.33
N SER A 269 -37.16 10.12 -11.12
CA SER A 269 -37.89 10.64 -9.96
C SER A 269 -38.87 9.64 -9.34
N VAL A 270 -39.26 9.92 -8.10
CA VAL A 270 -40.34 9.21 -7.39
C VAL A 270 -41.66 9.36 -8.15
N GLU A 271 -41.90 10.50 -8.78
CA GLU A 271 -43.06 10.79 -9.61
C GLU A 271 -43.14 9.86 -10.83
N ASP A 272 -42.00 9.55 -11.46
CA ASP A 272 -41.97 8.64 -12.60
C ASP A 272 -42.41 7.24 -12.18
N ILE A 273 -41.89 6.74 -11.06
CA ILE A 273 -42.26 5.44 -10.50
C ILE A 273 -43.74 5.40 -10.14
N ASN A 274 -44.26 6.45 -9.49
CA ASN A 274 -45.66 6.54 -9.10
C ASN A 274 -46.61 6.43 -10.31
N ARG A 275 -46.23 6.99 -11.46
CA ARG A 275 -47.04 7.00 -12.70
C ARG A 275 -46.90 5.73 -13.54
N LEU A 276 -46.12 4.74 -13.10
CA LEU A 276 -46.00 3.49 -13.83
C LEU A 276 -47.31 2.70 -13.74
N GLN A 277 -47.77 2.23 -14.89
CA GLN A 277 -48.93 1.35 -14.96
C GLN A 277 -48.51 -0.08 -14.58
N VAL A 278 -49.13 -0.62 -13.54
CA VAL A 278 -48.87 -2.00 -13.07
C VAL A 278 -49.80 -2.98 -13.75
N GLY A 279 -51.03 -2.55 -14.08
CA GLY A 279 -52.02 -3.41 -14.73
C GLY A 279 -53.32 -2.70 -15.05
N SER A 280 -54.40 -3.47 -15.15
CA SER A 280 -55.75 -2.94 -15.30
C SER A 280 -56.74 -3.79 -14.51
N HIS A 281 -57.74 -3.13 -13.92
CA HIS A 281 -58.86 -3.76 -13.24
C HIS A 281 -60.16 -3.24 -13.85
N ASN A 282 -61.01 -4.13 -14.38
CA ASN A 282 -62.26 -3.79 -15.07
C ASN A 282 -62.09 -2.76 -16.21
N GLY A 283 -60.96 -2.79 -16.92
CA GLY A 283 -60.68 -1.88 -18.04
C GLY A 283 -60.16 -0.50 -17.63
N VAL A 284 -60.00 -0.23 -16.33
CA VAL A 284 -59.37 0.97 -15.80
C VAL A 284 -57.89 0.68 -15.52
N PRO A 285 -56.93 1.51 -15.96
CA PRO A 285 -55.52 1.32 -15.63
C PRO A 285 -55.28 1.50 -14.13
N VAL A 286 -54.39 0.69 -13.57
CA VAL A 286 -53.96 0.78 -12.17
C VAL A 286 -52.48 1.13 -12.14
N TYR A 287 -52.13 2.18 -11.42
CA TYR A 287 -50.78 2.73 -11.31
C TYR A 287 -50.08 2.30 -10.01
N VAL A 288 -48.77 2.49 -9.92
CA VAL A 288 -48.01 2.19 -8.70
C VAL A 288 -48.57 2.97 -7.51
N HIS A 289 -48.87 4.27 -7.68
CA HIS A 289 -49.45 5.09 -6.60
C HIS A 289 -50.80 4.58 -6.07
N ASP A 290 -51.53 3.76 -6.85
CA ASP A 290 -52.80 3.18 -6.40
C ASP A 290 -52.57 2.03 -5.42
N VAL A 291 -51.45 1.32 -5.54
CA VAL A 291 -51.18 0.06 -4.84
C VAL A 291 -49.95 0.09 -3.93
N ALA A 292 -49.14 1.14 -3.97
CA ALA A 292 -47.91 1.28 -3.19
C ALA A 292 -47.66 2.73 -2.78
N ASP A 293 -46.91 2.91 -1.70
CA ASP A 293 -46.27 4.18 -1.35
C ASP A 293 -44.83 4.19 -1.86
N VAL A 294 -44.43 5.26 -2.53
CA VAL A 294 -43.10 5.38 -3.11
C VAL A 294 -42.39 6.53 -2.43
N ARG A 295 -41.33 6.21 -1.69
CA ARG A 295 -40.54 7.17 -0.94
C ARG A 295 -39.06 7.08 -1.30
N GLN A 296 -38.42 8.23 -1.48
CA GLN A 296 -36.97 8.32 -1.59
C GLN A 296 -36.40 8.64 -0.21
N GLY A 297 -35.34 7.93 0.17
CA GLY A 297 -34.61 8.22 1.40
C GLY A 297 -33.54 7.17 1.71
N PRO A 298 -32.99 7.20 2.93
CA PRO A 298 -31.98 6.24 3.35
C PRO A 298 -32.52 4.81 3.34
N GLU A 299 -31.67 3.87 2.94
CA GLU A 299 -31.94 2.44 3.07
C GLU A 299 -32.08 2.00 4.53
N ASP A 300 -32.61 0.79 4.73
CA ASP A 300 -32.64 0.21 6.07
C ASP A 300 -31.21 0.02 6.61
N ALA A 301 -30.99 0.38 7.86
CA ALA A 301 -29.67 0.34 8.47
C ALA A 301 -29.16 -1.12 8.55
N SER A 302 -28.20 -1.45 7.67
CA SER A 302 -27.47 -2.72 7.70
C SER A 302 -26.13 -2.61 8.45
N GLN A 303 -25.58 -1.40 8.51
CA GLN A 303 -24.31 -1.07 9.16
C GLN A 303 -24.41 0.32 9.80
N THR A 304 -23.82 0.48 10.98
CA THR A 304 -23.73 1.77 11.67
C THR A 304 -22.30 2.02 12.09
N VAL A 305 -21.81 3.23 11.82
CA VAL A 305 -20.47 3.67 12.21
C VAL A 305 -20.64 4.93 13.03
N ALA A 306 -19.96 4.96 14.18
CA ALA A 306 -19.97 6.10 15.08
C ALA A 306 -18.54 6.58 15.31
N TYR A 307 -18.35 7.90 15.38
CA TYR A 307 -17.06 8.51 15.68
C TYR A 307 -17.01 8.97 17.13
N TYR A 308 -15.82 8.82 17.71
CA TYR A 308 -15.50 9.20 19.08
C TYR A 308 -14.18 9.94 19.09
N THR A 309 -14.13 11.08 19.77
CA THR A 309 -12.87 11.65 20.23
C THR A 309 -12.41 10.96 21.51
N GLY A 310 -11.10 10.98 21.75
CA GLY A 310 -10.50 10.36 22.93
C GLY A 310 -9.35 11.21 23.47
N ALA A 311 -8.62 10.69 24.46
CA ALA A 311 -7.59 11.44 25.18
C ALA A 311 -6.43 11.99 24.31
N ALA A 312 -6.26 11.48 23.10
CA ALA A 312 -5.26 11.97 22.14
C ALA A 312 -5.75 13.15 21.29
N SER A 313 -7.05 13.50 21.35
CA SER A 313 -7.65 14.66 20.70
C SER A 313 -7.37 15.93 21.51
N GLU A 314 -7.20 17.08 20.84
CA GLU A 314 -7.12 18.39 21.51
C GLU A 314 -8.39 18.68 22.32
N ASP A 315 -9.53 18.16 21.85
CA ASP A 315 -10.80 18.17 22.55
C ASP A 315 -11.32 16.73 22.67
N PRO A 316 -11.11 16.06 23.83
CA PRO A 316 -11.49 14.67 24.04
C PRO A 316 -12.99 14.41 24.00
N ASP A 317 -13.82 15.39 24.33
CA ASP A 317 -15.27 15.24 24.49
C ASP A 317 -16.06 15.84 23.32
N ARG A 318 -15.36 16.33 22.29
CA ARG A 318 -15.97 16.97 21.11
C ARG A 318 -16.95 16.07 20.36
N ALA A 319 -16.58 14.81 20.13
CA ALA A 319 -17.43 13.83 19.48
C ALA A 319 -17.65 12.63 20.37
N VAL A 320 -18.90 12.40 20.79
CA VAL A 320 -19.29 11.22 21.57
C VAL A 320 -20.38 10.47 20.83
N SER A 321 -20.02 9.39 20.15
CA SER A 321 -20.94 8.53 19.40
C SER A 321 -21.72 9.28 18.29
N VAL A 322 -21.05 10.17 17.57
CA VAL A 322 -21.70 10.90 16.46
C VAL A 322 -21.74 10.03 15.20
N PRO A 323 -22.76 10.18 14.32
CA PRO A 323 -22.81 9.50 13.03
C PRO A 323 -21.55 9.77 12.22
N ALA A 324 -21.02 8.73 11.59
CA ALA A 324 -19.79 8.84 10.84
C ALA A 324 -19.77 7.94 9.60
N VAL A 325 -19.00 8.37 8.61
CA VAL A 325 -18.74 7.64 7.38
C VAL A 325 -17.26 7.70 7.08
N THR A 326 -16.64 6.55 6.80
CA THR A 326 -15.20 6.49 6.55
C THR A 326 -14.92 6.24 5.08
N ILE A 327 -14.12 7.10 4.47
CA ILE A 327 -13.50 6.88 3.17
C ILE A 327 -12.18 6.16 3.43
N ALA A 328 -12.03 4.98 2.84
CA ALA A 328 -10.81 4.19 2.90
C ALA A 328 -10.14 4.23 1.53
N VAL A 329 -8.84 4.57 1.50
CA VAL A 329 -8.06 4.75 0.27
C VAL A 329 -6.80 3.91 0.37
N ALA A 330 -6.65 2.95 -0.53
CA ALA A 330 -5.43 2.19 -0.70
C ALA A 330 -4.49 2.87 -1.72
N LYS A 331 -3.24 2.42 -1.80
CA LYS A 331 -2.27 2.89 -2.79
C LYS A 331 -2.11 1.87 -3.91
N LYS A 332 -1.60 2.28 -5.06
CA LYS A 332 -1.15 1.32 -6.08
C LYS A 332 0.10 0.55 -5.60
N LYS A 333 0.24 -0.67 -6.13
CA LYS A 333 1.43 -1.49 -5.89
C LYS A 333 2.70 -0.76 -6.31
N GLY A 334 3.74 -0.84 -5.48
CA GLY A 334 5.06 -0.25 -5.75
C GLY A 334 5.16 1.28 -5.60
N THR A 335 4.08 1.99 -5.30
CA THR A 335 4.12 3.45 -5.12
C THR A 335 4.47 3.84 -3.69
N ASN A 336 4.94 5.08 -3.51
CA ASN A 336 5.33 5.62 -2.21
C ASN A 336 4.09 5.98 -1.38
N GLY A 337 3.94 5.36 -0.20
CA GLY A 337 2.79 5.59 0.67
C GLY A 337 2.76 6.99 1.28
N VAL A 338 3.92 7.64 1.44
CA VAL A 338 4.02 9.01 1.98
C VAL A 338 3.43 10.01 0.99
N ASP A 339 3.94 10.01 -0.25
CA ASP A 339 3.53 10.96 -1.28
C ASP A 339 2.02 10.87 -1.61
N VAL A 340 1.48 9.64 -1.66
CA VAL A 340 0.05 9.41 -1.88
C VAL A 340 -0.77 9.91 -0.69
N ALA A 341 -0.32 9.67 0.55
CA ALA A 341 -1.04 10.14 1.74
C ALA A 341 -1.09 11.67 1.80
N ASP A 342 0.03 12.33 1.55
CA ASP A 342 0.11 13.80 1.55
C ASP A 342 -0.77 14.40 0.45
N ALA A 343 -0.73 13.83 -0.76
CA ALA A 343 -1.59 14.26 -1.87
C ALA A 343 -3.09 14.11 -1.55
N ILE A 344 -3.50 13.04 -0.86
CA ILE A 344 -4.88 12.84 -0.40
C ILE A 344 -5.26 13.92 0.62
N ILE A 345 -4.40 14.17 1.61
CA ILE A 345 -4.67 15.16 2.67
C ILE A 345 -4.78 16.55 2.05
N ASP A 346 -3.85 16.94 1.18
CA ASP A 346 -3.88 18.20 0.46
C ASP A 346 -5.13 18.34 -0.40
N ARG A 347 -5.56 17.27 -1.08
CA ARG A 347 -6.79 17.28 -1.89
C ARG A 347 -8.01 17.52 -1.01
N VAL A 348 -8.09 16.85 0.15
CA VAL A 348 -9.20 17.00 1.10
C VAL A 348 -9.25 18.41 1.67
N GLU A 349 -8.11 18.98 2.06
CA GLU A 349 -8.05 20.36 2.54
C GLU A 349 -8.48 21.37 1.47
N ASN A 350 -8.13 21.13 0.20
CA ASN A 350 -8.61 21.95 -0.92
C ASN A 350 -10.12 21.84 -1.21
N LEU A 351 -10.76 20.76 -0.73
CA LEU A 351 -12.20 20.53 -0.84
C LEU A 351 -12.99 21.14 0.32
N ARG A 352 -12.33 21.45 1.45
CA ARG A 352 -12.96 22.14 2.58
C ARG A 352 -13.46 23.52 2.18
N GLY A 353 -14.68 23.85 2.59
CA GLY A 353 -15.34 25.12 2.27
C GLY A 353 -15.83 25.25 0.82
N ARG A 354 -15.63 24.22 -0.01
CA ARG A 354 -16.20 24.13 -1.37
C ARG A 354 -17.18 22.99 -1.48
N LEU A 355 -16.67 21.76 -1.42
CA LEU A 355 -17.47 20.53 -1.49
C LEU A 355 -17.85 20.05 -0.08
N ILE A 356 -16.91 20.14 0.86
CA ILE A 356 -17.13 19.77 2.26
C ILE A 356 -17.62 21.02 3.00
N PRO A 357 -18.89 21.05 3.44
CA PRO A 357 -19.43 22.18 4.18
C PRO A 357 -18.89 22.24 5.62
N ASN A 358 -19.00 23.41 6.25
CA ASN A 358 -18.33 23.71 7.53
C ASN A 358 -18.89 22.93 8.74
N ASP A 359 -20.10 22.41 8.60
CA ASP A 359 -20.79 21.57 9.57
C ASP A 359 -20.29 20.11 9.57
N VAL A 360 -19.57 19.69 8.53
CA VAL A 360 -18.96 18.36 8.43
C VAL A 360 -17.47 18.43 8.77
N ASN A 361 -17.08 17.69 9.80
CA ASN A 361 -15.70 17.50 10.18
C ASN A 361 -15.10 16.28 9.46
N ILE A 362 -13.81 16.34 9.16
CA ILE A 362 -13.03 15.22 8.63
C ILE A 362 -11.84 14.99 9.54
N SER A 363 -11.77 13.78 10.09
CA SER A 363 -10.66 13.29 10.90
C SER A 363 -9.89 12.21 10.17
N ILE A 364 -8.56 12.32 10.14
CA ILE A 364 -7.69 11.26 9.60
C ILE A 364 -7.57 10.18 10.68
N THR A 365 -8.24 9.05 10.49
CA THR A 365 -8.27 7.95 11.49
C THR A 365 -7.14 6.94 11.27
N ARG A 366 -6.52 6.95 10.10
CA ARG A 366 -5.34 6.16 9.76
C ARG A 366 -4.50 6.92 8.73
N ASN A 367 -3.20 7.01 9.00
CA ASN A 367 -2.22 7.53 8.05
C ASN A 367 -0.93 6.70 8.11
N TYR A 368 -0.83 5.76 7.17
CA TYR A 368 0.36 4.93 7.02
C TYR A 368 1.54 5.70 6.42
N GLY A 369 1.26 6.72 5.59
CA GLY A 369 2.29 7.59 5.04
C GLY A 369 3.07 8.32 6.15
N GLN A 370 2.36 8.99 7.06
CA GLN A 370 2.97 9.67 8.20
C GLN A 370 3.80 8.72 9.07
N THR A 371 3.28 7.52 9.34
CA THR A 371 4.00 6.54 10.17
C THR A 371 5.25 6.02 9.46
N ALA A 372 5.18 5.76 8.15
CA ALA A 372 6.34 5.38 7.34
C ALA A 372 7.39 6.51 7.31
N GLU A 373 6.96 7.76 7.13
CA GLU A 373 7.86 8.92 7.11
C GLU A 373 8.59 9.10 8.45
N GLN A 374 7.85 9.06 9.57
CA GLN A 374 8.42 9.15 10.91
C GLN A 374 9.44 8.05 11.16
N LYS A 375 9.14 6.80 10.78
CA LYS A 375 10.07 5.67 10.93
C LYS A 375 11.35 5.84 10.13
N VAL A 376 11.26 6.36 8.91
CA VAL A 376 12.44 6.64 8.06
C VAL A 376 13.26 7.80 8.63
N ASN A 377 12.61 8.88 9.07
CA ASN A 377 13.31 10.02 9.69
C ASN A 377 13.99 9.60 11.00
N ASP A 378 13.32 8.81 11.84
CA ASP A 378 13.88 8.24 13.05
C ASP A 378 15.08 7.34 12.77
N LEU A 379 15.03 6.55 11.71
CA LEU A 379 16.18 5.75 11.28
C LEU A 379 17.35 6.65 10.88
N ILE A 380 17.14 7.62 10.00
CA ILE A 380 18.21 8.52 9.56
C ILE A 380 18.87 9.20 10.77
N PHE A 381 18.04 9.61 11.74
CA PHE A 381 18.53 10.19 12.99
C PHE A 381 19.32 9.18 13.84
N LYS A 382 18.81 7.96 14.04
CA LYS A 382 19.53 6.88 14.76
C LYS A 382 20.82 6.48 14.07
N LEU A 383 20.83 6.47 12.74
CA LEU A 383 22.00 6.20 11.93
C LEU A 383 23.08 7.28 12.13
N PHE A 384 22.68 8.55 12.11
CA PHE A 384 23.60 9.66 12.40
C PHE A 384 24.21 9.51 13.79
N ILE A 385 23.39 9.20 14.81
CA ILE A 385 23.85 8.95 16.18
C ILE A 385 24.82 7.76 16.23
N ALA A 386 24.48 6.63 15.61
CA ALA A 386 25.34 5.45 15.57
C ALA A 386 26.70 5.76 14.92
N THR A 387 26.68 6.47 13.78
CA THR A 387 27.90 6.92 13.09
C THR A 387 28.74 7.84 13.98
N MET A 388 28.11 8.77 14.72
CA MET A 388 28.80 9.61 15.71
C MET A 388 29.40 8.80 16.86
N PHE A 389 28.71 7.79 17.37
CA PHE A 389 29.25 6.91 18.41
C PHE A 389 30.48 6.14 17.92
N VAL A 390 30.42 5.56 16.71
CA VAL A 390 31.56 4.87 16.10
C VAL A 390 32.73 5.85 15.90
N PHE A 391 32.46 7.06 15.39
CA PHE A 391 33.47 8.11 15.26
C PHE A 391 34.16 8.42 16.59
N VAL A 392 33.39 8.61 17.67
CA VAL A 392 33.94 8.91 19.00
C VAL A 392 34.75 7.72 19.54
N LEU A 393 34.27 6.49 19.37
CA LEU A 393 34.97 5.29 19.81
C LEU A 393 36.32 5.15 19.09
N VAL A 394 36.33 5.27 17.76
CA VAL A 394 37.54 5.26 16.93
C VAL A 394 38.46 6.40 17.36
N TRP A 395 37.95 7.62 17.52
CA TRP A 395 38.78 8.74 17.98
C TRP A 395 39.45 8.48 19.33
N ILE A 396 38.72 7.92 20.31
CA ILE A 396 39.26 7.57 21.62
C ILE A 396 40.28 6.42 21.53
N ALA A 397 39.98 5.37 20.76
CA ALA A 397 40.83 4.20 20.61
C ALA A 397 42.18 4.57 19.98
N PHE A 398 42.18 5.38 18.93
CA PHE A 398 43.39 5.78 18.22
C PHE A 398 44.06 7.04 18.78
N ARG A 399 43.36 7.80 19.64
CA ARG A 399 43.75 9.16 20.07
C ARG A 399 44.07 10.10 18.89
N ALA A 400 43.47 9.85 17.73
CA ALA A 400 43.76 10.55 16.49
C ALA A 400 42.48 10.85 15.71
N LEU A 401 42.33 12.10 15.29
CA LEU A 401 41.15 12.55 14.55
C LEU A 401 41.15 12.09 13.09
N LYS A 402 42.34 11.94 12.48
CA LYS A 402 42.47 11.54 11.07
C LYS A 402 41.80 10.18 10.75
N PRO A 403 42.12 9.07 11.45
CA PRO A 403 41.45 7.78 11.19
C PRO A 403 39.95 7.84 11.51
N ALA A 404 39.55 8.60 12.53
CA ALA A 404 38.14 8.78 12.88
C ALA A 404 37.33 9.45 11.75
N PHE A 405 37.88 10.50 11.11
CA PHE A 405 37.22 11.14 9.97
C PHE A 405 37.05 10.21 8.77
N VAL A 406 38.01 9.31 8.51
CA VAL A 406 37.86 8.33 7.42
C VAL A 406 36.62 7.48 7.66
N VAL A 407 36.43 6.96 8.88
CA VAL A 407 35.25 6.17 9.25
C VAL A 407 33.98 7.00 9.12
N LEU A 408 33.96 8.24 9.62
CA LEU A 408 32.81 9.14 9.52
C LEU A 408 32.32 9.36 8.08
N PHE A 409 33.22 9.37 7.10
CA PHE A 409 32.85 9.53 5.69
C PHE A 409 32.49 8.22 5.01
N VAL A 410 33.14 7.11 5.37
CA VAL A 410 32.90 5.80 4.75
C VAL A 410 31.53 5.24 5.14
N VAL A 411 31.14 5.30 6.43
CA VAL A 411 29.88 4.70 6.90
C VAL A 411 28.65 5.25 6.15
N PRO A 412 28.42 6.57 6.06
CA PRO A 412 27.24 7.09 5.36
C PRO A 412 27.23 6.74 3.87
N VAL A 413 28.40 6.77 3.20
CA VAL A 413 28.48 6.45 1.77
C VAL A 413 28.08 5.01 1.51
N VAL A 414 28.59 4.05 2.28
CA VAL A 414 28.27 2.66 2.02
C VAL A 414 26.78 2.41 2.26
N LEU A 415 26.19 2.96 3.31
CA LEU A 415 24.76 2.75 3.59
C LEU A 415 23.84 3.39 2.56
N LEU A 416 24.14 4.63 2.16
CA LEU A 416 23.39 5.29 1.09
C LEU A 416 23.51 4.49 -0.22
N PHE A 417 24.69 3.97 -0.52
CA PHE A 417 24.89 3.11 -1.67
C PHE A 417 24.17 1.76 -1.54
N THR A 418 24.07 1.18 -0.34
CA THR A 418 23.26 -0.03 -0.08
C THR A 418 21.78 0.23 -0.39
N ILE A 419 21.25 1.41 -0.03
CA ILE A 419 19.86 1.78 -0.37
C ILE A 419 19.67 1.88 -1.88
N LEU A 420 20.64 2.44 -2.61
CA LEU A 420 20.62 2.41 -4.08
C LEU A 420 20.64 0.97 -4.63
N CYS A 421 21.48 0.09 -4.08
CA CYS A 421 21.49 -1.31 -4.48
C CYS A 421 20.14 -1.99 -4.20
N ALA A 422 19.50 -1.67 -3.07
CA ALA A 422 18.16 -2.16 -2.76
C ALA A 422 17.12 -1.67 -3.78
N LEU A 423 17.21 -0.40 -4.19
CA LEU A 423 16.37 0.15 -5.27
C LEU A 423 16.56 -0.59 -6.59
N LEU A 424 17.79 -0.93 -6.96
CA LEU A 424 18.08 -1.70 -8.19
C LEU A 424 17.58 -3.14 -8.13
N LEU A 425 17.29 -3.66 -6.93
CA LEU A 425 16.71 -4.98 -6.68
C LEU A 425 15.19 -4.90 -6.43
N ASP A 426 14.56 -3.73 -6.71
CA ASP A 426 13.13 -3.47 -6.50
C ASP A 426 12.65 -3.61 -5.03
N PHE A 427 13.56 -3.40 -4.07
CA PHE A 427 13.20 -3.35 -2.65
C PHE A 427 12.83 -1.94 -2.18
N THR A 428 11.94 -1.88 -1.19
CA THR A 428 11.47 -0.64 -0.56
C THR A 428 12.17 -0.37 0.77
N ILE A 429 12.08 0.87 1.24
CA ILE A 429 12.49 1.22 2.59
C ILE A 429 11.32 0.93 3.54
N ASP A 430 11.46 -0.12 4.34
CA ASP A 430 10.46 -0.61 5.28
C ASP A 430 11.13 -1.10 6.57
N ARG A 431 10.34 -1.38 7.60
CA ARG A 431 10.87 -1.76 8.93
C ARG A 431 11.90 -2.90 8.88
N VAL A 432 11.72 -3.90 8.02
CA VAL A 432 12.63 -5.05 7.92
C VAL A 432 13.93 -4.63 7.23
N SER A 433 13.87 -3.90 6.12
CA SER A 433 15.07 -3.40 5.44
C SER A 433 15.85 -2.41 6.33
N LEU A 434 15.16 -1.64 7.15
CA LEU A 434 15.75 -0.77 8.16
C LEU A 434 16.50 -1.54 9.26
N PHE A 435 15.92 -2.60 9.81
CA PHE A 435 16.61 -3.46 10.78
C PHE A 435 17.81 -4.17 10.15
N ALA A 436 17.68 -4.66 8.92
CA ALA A 436 18.78 -5.26 8.18
C ALA A 436 19.93 -4.27 7.97
N LEU A 437 19.63 -3.02 7.63
CA LEU A 437 20.62 -1.96 7.46
C LEU A 437 21.32 -1.65 8.78
N ILE A 438 20.58 -1.52 9.89
CA ILE A 438 21.18 -1.31 11.22
C ILE A 438 22.13 -2.45 11.62
N PHE A 439 21.71 -3.70 11.41
CA PHE A 439 22.54 -4.87 11.71
C PHE A 439 23.77 -4.92 10.81
N SER A 440 23.60 -4.59 9.53
CA SER A 440 24.67 -4.57 8.54
C SER A 440 25.74 -3.52 8.86
N ILE A 441 25.39 -2.35 9.42
CA ILE A 441 26.38 -1.31 9.83
C ILE A 441 27.48 -1.90 10.71
N GLY A 442 27.12 -2.72 11.70
CA GLY A 442 28.11 -3.28 12.64
C GLY A 442 29.15 -4.15 11.94
N ILE A 443 28.71 -4.94 10.96
CA ILE A 443 29.58 -5.85 10.18
C ILE A 443 30.35 -5.06 9.12
N LEU A 444 29.66 -4.19 8.39
CA LEU A 444 30.19 -3.50 7.21
C LEU A 444 31.24 -2.46 7.55
N VAL A 445 31.15 -1.86 8.74
CA VAL A 445 32.11 -0.85 9.19
C VAL A 445 33.37 -1.49 9.78
N ASP A 446 33.31 -2.75 10.21
CA ASP A 446 34.44 -3.47 10.81
C ASP A 446 35.63 -3.57 9.84
N ASP A 447 35.40 -4.00 8.61
CA ASP A 447 36.46 -4.12 7.58
C ASP A 447 37.15 -2.79 7.31
N ALA A 448 36.37 -1.71 7.18
CA ALA A 448 36.90 -0.37 6.97
C ALA A 448 37.72 0.10 8.18
N ILE A 449 37.27 -0.21 9.40
CA ILE A 449 37.99 0.11 10.63
C ILE A 449 39.31 -0.67 10.70
N VAL A 450 39.31 -1.99 10.44
CA VAL A 450 40.51 -2.84 10.51
C VAL A 450 41.57 -2.36 9.51
N VAL A 451 41.19 -2.00 8.29
CA VAL A 451 42.13 -1.45 7.29
C VAL A 451 42.71 -0.12 7.75
N VAL A 452 41.88 0.81 8.23
CA VAL A 452 42.34 2.13 8.71
C VAL A 452 43.20 1.98 9.97
N GLU A 453 42.83 1.07 10.87
CA GLU A 453 43.59 0.70 12.06
C GLU A 453 44.98 0.22 11.68
N ASN A 454 45.08 -0.76 10.78
CA ASN A 454 46.36 -1.38 10.45
C ASN A 454 47.31 -0.38 9.76
N ILE A 455 46.80 0.45 8.84
CA ILE A 455 47.58 1.52 8.22
C ILE A 455 48.10 2.50 9.29
N TYR A 456 47.22 2.95 10.18
CA TYR A 456 47.58 3.93 11.20
C TYR A 456 48.57 3.35 12.22
N ARG A 457 48.39 2.09 12.62
CA ARG A 457 49.30 1.37 13.52
C ARG A 457 50.70 1.27 12.93
N ARG A 458 50.84 0.84 11.67
CA ARG A 458 52.14 0.74 11.01
C ARG A 458 52.83 2.10 10.83
N TRP A 459 52.08 3.16 10.52
CA TRP A 459 52.64 4.52 10.49
C TRP A 459 53.16 4.99 11.85
N LEU A 460 52.52 4.58 12.95
CA LEU A 460 53.01 4.89 14.30
C LEU A 460 54.27 4.08 14.66
N GLU A 461 54.36 2.81 14.24
CA GLU A 461 55.51 1.95 14.47
C GLU A 461 56.75 2.41 13.69
N GLU A 462 56.59 2.82 12.44
CA GLU A 462 57.67 3.34 11.60
C GLU A 462 58.00 4.82 11.87
N GLY A 463 57.09 5.56 12.51
CA GLY A 463 57.25 6.98 12.80
C GLY A 463 57.10 7.92 11.59
N GLU A 464 56.77 7.38 10.41
CA GLU A 464 56.61 8.11 9.16
C GLU A 464 55.33 7.69 8.40
N THR A 465 54.69 8.64 7.72
CA THR A 465 53.52 8.38 6.86
C THR A 465 53.96 8.02 5.44
N ASN A 466 54.36 6.77 5.24
CA ASN A 466 54.81 6.27 3.94
C ASN A 466 53.72 5.51 3.18
N LEU A 467 53.68 5.72 1.86
CA LEU A 467 52.69 5.11 0.96
C LEU A 467 52.91 3.61 0.78
N GLU A 468 54.16 3.17 0.80
CA GLU A 468 54.51 1.75 0.69
C GLU A 468 54.04 0.98 1.92
N THR A 469 54.23 1.56 3.11
CA THR A 469 53.72 1.06 4.40
C THR A 469 52.20 0.95 4.40
N ALA A 470 51.48 1.93 3.85
CA ALA A 470 50.03 1.87 3.74
C ALA A 470 49.56 0.75 2.79
N VAL A 471 50.25 0.55 1.66
CA VAL A 471 49.93 -0.53 0.72
C VAL A 471 50.20 -1.91 1.32
N ASP A 472 51.32 -2.08 2.03
CA ASP A 472 51.65 -3.35 2.68
C ASP A 472 50.71 -3.63 3.87
N ALA A 473 50.31 -2.60 4.62
CA ALA A 473 49.29 -2.71 5.66
C ALA A 473 47.95 -3.20 5.11
N VAL A 474 47.49 -2.67 3.95
CA VAL A 474 46.26 -3.16 3.29
C VAL A 474 46.42 -4.60 2.81
N ARG A 475 47.59 -4.98 2.29
CA ARG A 475 47.83 -6.37 1.85
C ARG A 475 47.67 -7.37 2.99
N GLU A 476 48.20 -7.04 4.16
CA GLU A 476 48.19 -7.92 5.33
C GLU A 476 46.78 -8.25 5.80
N VAL A 477 45.87 -7.27 5.80
CA VAL A 477 44.50 -7.43 6.30
C VAL A 477 43.44 -7.56 5.22
N GLY A 478 43.79 -7.42 3.93
CA GLY A 478 42.85 -7.48 2.81
C GLY A 478 42.68 -8.87 2.17
N ASN A 479 43.30 -9.90 2.73
CA ASN A 479 43.17 -11.30 2.29
C ASN A 479 42.14 -12.15 3.07
N PRO A 480 41.67 -11.76 4.28
CA PRO A 480 40.52 -12.38 4.95
C PRO A 480 39.22 -11.54 4.94
N THR A 481 39.14 -10.47 4.14
CA THR A 481 37.94 -9.63 3.89
C THR A 481 37.53 -9.73 2.44
#